data_AF-A0AAD2RCL9-F1
#
_entry.id   AF-A0AAD2RCL9-F1
#
_cell.length_a   1.000
_cell.length_b   1.000
_cell.length_c   1.000
_cell.angle_alpha   90.00
_cell.angle_beta   90.00
_cell.angle_gamma   90.00
#
_symmetry.space_group_name_H-M   'P 1'
#
loop_
_entity.id
_entity.type
_entity.pdbx_description
1 polymer ?
#
loop_
_entity_poly.entity_id
_entity_poly.type
_entity_poly.pdbx_seq_one_letter_code
_entity_poly.pdbx_strand_id
1 'polypeptide(L)'
;MTENVIHKNGVYDFNVTTQEDKPLQKSVFYTQDTGGTARLIFNIDKDNQDLVLSSAAELELAMILAKGTESESKYLVKPTIIDGVRGIAEYSLTDSQIAHAG
;
A
#
# COMPACT_ATOMS: atom_id res chain seq x y z
N MET A 1 -7.22 7.02 -25.91
CA MET A 1 -5.95 6.28 -25.83
C MET A 1 -5.65 6.11 -24.36
N THR A 2 -5.50 4.89 -23.87
CA THR A 2 -5.07 4.64 -22.49
C THR A 2 -3.57 4.91 -22.46
N GLU A 3 -3.15 5.96 -21.75
CA GLU A 3 -1.73 6.25 -21.57
C GLU A 3 -1.07 5.12 -20.78
N ASN A 4 0.12 4.69 -21.22
CA ASN A 4 0.94 3.76 -20.45
C ASN A 4 1.58 4.54 -19.29
N VAL A 5 1.02 4.39 -18.09
CA VAL A 5 1.55 5.03 -16.87
C VAL A 5 2.64 4.13 -16.28
N ILE A 6 3.85 4.68 -16.12
CA ILE A 6 4.94 4.00 -15.43
C ILE A 6 4.77 4.22 -13.93
N HIS A 7 4.75 3.13 -13.16
CA HIS A 7 4.65 3.19 -11.70
C HIS A 7 5.98 2.85 -11.06
N LYS A 8 6.36 3.63 -10.03
CA LYS A 8 7.39 3.26 -9.08
C LYS A 8 6.71 2.51 -7.94
N ASN A 9 7.10 1.25 -7.73
CA ASN A 9 6.44 0.38 -6.76
C ASN A 9 7.25 0.26 -5.47
N GLY A 10 6.58 0.42 -4.34
CA GLY A 10 7.02 -0.08 -3.04
C GLY A 10 6.30 -1.38 -2.74
N VAL A 11 7.04 -2.47 -2.56
CA VAL A 11 6.46 -3.80 -2.35
C VAL A 11 6.56 -4.16 -0.88
N TYR A 12 5.44 -4.61 -0.31
CA TYR A 12 5.32 -5.02 1.06
C TYR A 12 4.73 -6.42 1.13
N ASP A 13 5.41 -7.31 1.86
CA ASP A 13 5.00 -8.68 2.06
C ASP A 13 4.49 -8.82 3.51
N PHE A 14 3.23 -9.19 3.64
CA PHE A 14 2.57 -9.39 4.92
C PHE A 14 2.26 -10.87 5.10
N ASN A 15 2.88 -11.48 6.11
CA ASN A 15 2.47 -12.80 6.56
C ASN A 15 1.57 -12.67 7.79
N VAL A 16 0.29 -12.97 7.59
CA VAL A 16 -0.72 -13.02 8.65
C VAL A 16 -0.49 -14.28 9.47
N THR A 17 0.15 -14.13 10.63
CA THR A 17 0.36 -15.21 11.60
C THR A 17 -0.15 -14.80 12.98
N THR A 18 -0.12 -15.72 13.94
CA THR A 18 -0.43 -15.43 15.35
C THR A 18 0.70 -14.69 16.07
N GLN A 19 1.87 -14.57 15.45
CA GLN A 19 3.00 -13.81 15.97
C GLN A 19 2.97 -12.41 15.37
N GLU A 20 3.29 -11.39 16.17
CA GLU A 20 3.54 -10.05 15.63
C GLU A 20 4.82 -10.08 14.80
N ASP A 21 4.68 -10.30 13.50
CA ASP A 21 5.76 -10.04 12.56
C ASP A 21 5.73 -8.56 12.19
N LYS A 22 6.82 -7.84 12.45
CA LYS A 22 6.98 -6.44 12.05
C LYS A 22 7.98 -6.41 10.90
N PRO A 23 7.54 -6.62 9.64
CA PRO A 23 8.46 -6.53 8.52
C PRO A 23 9.06 -5.12 8.47
N LEU A 24 10.39 -5.05 8.59
CA LEU A 24 11.17 -3.82 8.36
C LEU A 24 11.34 -3.60 6.85
N GLN A 25 10.22 -3.48 6.12
CA GLN A 25 10.24 -3.18 4.70
C GLN A 25 10.20 -1.67 4.49
N LYS A 26 11.06 -1.19 3.60
CA LYS A 26 11.20 0.22 3.26
C LYS A 26 11.08 0.39 1.76
N SER A 27 10.24 1.32 1.36
CA SER A 27 10.14 1.80 -0.02
C SER A 27 10.53 3.27 -0.05
N VAL A 28 11.17 3.71 -1.12
CA VAL A 28 11.61 5.10 -1.28
C VAL A 28 10.83 5.73 -2.41
N PHE A 29 10.10 6.80 -2.10
CA PHE A 29 9.39 7.64 -3.07
C PHE A 29 9.93 9.07 -2.99
N TYR A 30 9.71 9.84 -4.06
CA TYR A 30 10.02 11.26 -4.12
C TYR A 30 8.72 12.06 -4.21
N THR A 31 8.74 13.30 -3.71
CA THR A 31 7.60 14.22 -3.80
C THR A 31 7.19 14.55 -5.25
N GLN A 32 8.03 14.19 -6.21
CA GLN A 32 7.83 14.34 -7.66
C GLN A 32 7.15 13.13 -8.30
N ASP A 33 6.97 12.01 -7.56
CA ASP A 33 6.25 10.82 -8.02
C ASP A 33 4.71 11.07 -7.99
N THR A 34 4.29 12.19 -8.59
CA THR A 34 2.91 12.68 -8.66
C THR A 34 2.08 11.95 -9.72
N GLY A 35 0.78 12.20 -9.77
CA GLY A 35 -0.13 11.61 -10.75
C GLY A 35 -0.44 10.14 -10.46
N GLY A 36 -0.32 9.72 -9.20
CA GLY A 36 -0.56 8.33 -8.79
C GLY A 36 0.53 7.34 -9.22
N THR A 37 1.71 7.84 -9.61
CA THR A 37 2.83 7.00 -10.08
C THR A 37 3.60 6.31 -8.94
N ALA A 38 3.53 6.85 -7.72
CA ALA A 38 3.99 6.17 -6.50
C ALA A 38 2.93 5.15 -6.03
N ARG A 39 3.26 3.87 -6.11
CA ARG A 39 2.33 2.78 -5.83
C ARG A 39 2.85 1.83 -4.77
N LEU A 40 2.00 1.53 -3.79
CA LEU A 40 2.22 0.49 -2.80
C LEU A 40 1.60 -0.80 -3.31
N ILE A 41 2.36 -1.90 -3.27
CA ILE A 41 1.90 -3.25 -3.57
C ILE A 41 1.99 -4.06 -2.29
N PHE A 42 0.90 -4.75 -1.97
CA PHE A 42 0.77 -5.60 -0.79
C PHE A 42 0.59 -7.04 -1.24
N ASN A 43 1.57 -7.89 -0.92
CA ASN A 43 1.44 -9.33 -1.04
C ASN A 43 1.03 -9.87 0.33
N ILE A 44 -0.11 -10.53 0.40
CA ILE A 44 -0.69 -10.96 1.67
C ILE A 44 -0.77 -12.49 1.68
N ASP A 45 -0.01 -13.08 2.59
CA ASP A 45 0.04 -14.51 2.83
C ASP A 45 -0.51 -14.82 4.22
N LYS A 46 -0.94 -16.06 4.44
CA LYS A 46 -1.25 -16.60 5.76
C LYS A 46 -0.43 -17.85 5.99
N ASP A 47 0.34 -17.85 7.07
CA ASP A 47 1.23 -18.96 7.42
C ASP A 47 2.18 -19.36 6.27
N ASN A 48 2.63 -18.38 5.47
CA ASN A 48 3.43 -18.53 4.23
C ASN A 48 2.71 -19.24 3.06
N GLN A 49 1.38 -19.19 3.01
CA GLN A 49 0.58 -19.60 1.85
C GLN A 49 -0.24 -18.43 1.34
N ASP A 50 -0.45 -18.36 0.01
CA ASP A 50 -1.30 -17.34 -0.62
C ASP A 50 -2.64 -17.20 0.13
N LEU A 51 -2.93 -16.01 0.65
CA LEU A 51 -4.22 -15.75 1.26
C LEU A 51 -5.23 -15.40 0.19
N VAL A 52 -6.15 -16.32 -0.11
CA VAL A 52 -7.25 -16.05 -1.04
C VAL A 52 -8.18 -14.98 -0.47
N LEU A 53 -8.15 -13.79 -1.09
CA LEU A 53 -9.03 -12.68 -0.79
C LEU A 53 -10.31 -12.81 -1.63
N SER A 54 -11.42 -13.12 -0.96
CA SER A 54 -12.73 -13.19 -1.61
C SER A 54 -13.19 -11.82 -2.12
N SER A 55 -14.21 -11.81 -2.98
CA SER A 55 -14.85 -10.57 -3.43
C SER A 55 -15.50 -9.73 -2.32
N ALA A 56 -15.71 -10.32 -1.14
CA ALA A 56 -16.24 -9.63 0.03
C ALA A 56 -15.13 -9.16 1.00
N ALA A 57 -13.86 -9.44 0.69
CA ALA A 57 -12.75 -8.97 1.51
C ALA A 57 -12.65 -7.43 1.41
N GLU A 58 -12.55 -6.79 2.57
CA GLU A 58 -12.23 -5.36 2.66
C GLU A 58 -10.82 -5.21 3.24
N LEU A 59 -10.00 -4.42 2.55
CA LEU A 59 -8.68 -4.04 3.02
C LEU A 59 -8.70 -2.58 3.45
N GLU A 60 -8.08 -2.29 4.58
CA GLU A 60 -7.86 -0.94 5.07
C GLU A 60 -6.37 -0.72 5.34
N LEU A 61 -5.86 0.39 4.81
CA LEU A 61 -4.50 0.85 5.02
C LEU A 61 -4.55 2.10 5.89
N ALA A 62 -4.01 1.99 7.10
CA ALA A 62 -3.77 3.12 7.99
C ALA A 62 -2.34 3.64 7.79
N MET A 63 -2.20 4.91 7.43
CA MET A 63 -0.91 5.57 7.24
C MET A 63 -0.76 6.73 8.22
N ILE A 64 0.45 6.92 8.72
CA ILE A 64 0.85 8.07 9.52
C ILE A 64 2.06 8.71 8.84
N LEU A 65 1.89 9.91 8.29
CA LEU A 65 2.94 10.64 7.59
C LEU A 65 3.72 11.56 8.56
N ALA A 66 4.97 11.87 8.23
CA ALA A 66 5.89 12.52 9.17
C ALA A 66 5.58 13.99 9.53
N LYS A 67 4.68 14.67 8.81
CA LYS A 67 4.46 16.12 8.94
C LYS A 67 2.97 16.46 9.11
N GLY A 68 2.66 17.33 10.08
CA GLY A 68 1.32 17.86 10.38
C GLY A 68 0.87 17.52 11.81
N THR A 69 -0.30 18.01 12.22
CA THR A 69 -1.02 17.46 13.39
C THR A 69 -1.45 16.02 13.12
N GLU A 70 -1.80 15.25 14.16
CA GLU A 70 -2.28 13.86 13.97
C GLU A 70 -3.46 13.78 13.00
N SER A 71 -4.37 14.75 13.02
CA SER A 71 -5.51 14.83 12.10
C SER A 71 -5.14 15.14 10.65
N GLU A 72 -3.96 15.73 10.41
CA GLU A 72 -3.50 16.16 9.07
C GLU A 72 -2.54 15.15 8.43
N SER A 73 -2.06 14.17 9.20
CA SER A 73 -1.04 13.22 8.78
C SER A 73 -1.50 11.76 8.81
N LYS A 74 -2.70 11.50 9.35
CA LYS A 74 -3.32 10.18 9.39
C LYS A 74 -4.27 9.98 8.21
N TYR A 75 -4.08 8.89 7.49
CA TYR A 75 -4.96 8.48 6.40
C TYR A 75 -5.47 7.07 6.67
N LEU A 76 -6.77 6.85 6.50
CA LEU A 76 -7.38 5.53 6.43
C LEU A 76 -7.96 5.39 5.03
N VAL A 77 -7.38 4.49 4.23
CA VAL A 77 -7.70 4.34 2.81
C VAL A 77 -7.95 2.88 2.48
N LYS A 78 -8.61 2.62 1.34
CA LYS A 78 -8.93 1.26 0.89
C LYS A 78 -8.06 0.88 -0.31
N PRO A 79 -7.06 0.00 -0.15
CA PRO A 79 -6.37 -0.61 -1.27
C PRO A 79 -7.33 -1.37 -2.19
N THR A 80 -6.99 -1.45 -3.48
CA THR A 80 -7.73 -2.24 -4.46
C THR A 80 -7.10 -3.62 -4.58
N ILE A 81 -7.91 -4.67 -4.45
CA ILE A 81 -7.47 -6.05 -4.70
C ILE A 81 -7.30 -6.23 -6.21
N ILE A 82 -6.10 -6.59 -6.65
CA ILE A 82 -5.78 -6.79 -8.07
C ILE A 82 -5.62 -8.27 -8.44
N ASP A 83 -5.24 -9.11 -7.48
CA ASP A 83 -5.22 -10.57 -7.62
C ASP A 83 -5.67 -11.20 -6.31
N GLY A 84 -6.97 -11.46 -6.20
CA GLY A 84 -7.54 -12.06 -4.99
C GLY A 84 -7.13 -13.52 -4.80
N VAL A 85 -6.66 -14.23 -5.84
CA VAL A 85 -6.19 -15.61 -5.70
C VAL A 85 -4.82 -15.64 -5.02
N ARG A 86 -3.94 -14.71 -5.41
CA ARG A 86 -2.58 -14.59 -4.87
C ARG A 86 -2.45 -13.62 -3.69
N GLY A 87 -3.56 -13.08 -3.19
CA GLY A 87 -3.55 -12.13 -2.08
C GLY A 87 -2.88 -10.79 -2.39
N ILE A 88 -2.95 -10.31 -3.63
CA ILE A 88 -2.29 -9.07 -4.06
C ILE A 88 -3.26 -7.90 -4.09
N ALA A 89 -2.88 -6.81 -3.40
CA ALA A 89 -3.59 -5.53 -3.44
C ALA A 89 -2.64 -4.37 -3.73
N GLU A 90 -3.17 -3.27 -4.23
CA GLU A 90 -2.41 -2.06 -4.51
C GLU A 90 -3.09 -0.79 -3.99
N TYR A 91 -2.26 0.21 -3.73
CA TYR A 91 -2.73 1.57 -3.45
C TYR A 91 -1.78 2.59 -4.08
N SER A 92 -2.30 3.46 -4.94
CA SER A 92 -1.54 4.60 -5.45
C SER A 92 -1.63 5.77 -4.48
N LEU A 93 -0.47 6.28 -4.07
CA LEU A 93 -0.39 7.49 -3.24
C LEU A 93 -0.92 8.69 -4.01
N THR A 94 -1.73 9.52 -3.35
CA THR A 94 -2.19 10.78 -3.92
C THR A 94 -1.08 11.83 -3.89
N ASP A 95 -1.20 12.85 -4.73
CA ASP A 95 -0.28 14.00 -4.73
C ASP A 95 -0.20 14.68 -3.35
N SER A 96 -1.32 14.72 -2.63
CA SER A 96 -1.35 15.24 -1.26
C SER A 96 -0.54 14.36 -0.30
N GLN A 97 -0.65 13.04 -0.39
CA GLN A 97 0.07 12.11 0.49
C GLN A 97 1.57 12.11 0.19
N ILE A 98 1.97 12.05 -1.09
CA ILE A 98 3.38 12.00 -1.48
C ILE A 98 4.12 13.33 -1.23
N ALA A 99 3.39 14.44 -1.11
CA ALA A 99 3.97 15.74 -0.76
C ALA A 99 4.50 15.81 0.69
N HIS A 100 4.11 14.89 1.58
CA HIS A 100 4.68 14.82 2.94
C HIS A 100 6.06 14.16 2.91
N ALA A 101 7.10 14.97 2.76
CA ALA A 101 8.48 14.50 2.94
C ALA A 101 8.76 14.11 4.40
N GLY A 102 9.40 12.96 4.61
CA GLY A 102 9.69 12.37 5.93
C GLY A 102 10.67 11.20 5.85
#